data_AF-A0A2W6YLF6-F1
#
_entry.id   AF-A0A2W6YLF6-F1
#
_cell.length_a   1.000
_cell.length_b   1.000
_cell.length_c   1.000
_cell.angle_alpha   90.00
_cell.angle_beta   90.00
_cell.angle_gamma   90.00
#
_symmetry.space_group_name_H-M   'P 1'
#
loop_
_entity.id
_entity.type
_entity.pdbx_description
1 polymer ?
#
loop_
_entity_poly.entity_id
_entity_poly.type
_entity_poly.pdbx_seq_one_letter_code
_entity_poly.pdbx_strand_id
1 'polypeptide(L)'
;MCPRKYLIKLQDTAINKLHRLKRLLTNTLVTSSNSETESCLTYVTVETLNTWSNFSRSFYLSCTLQPKTVSGIRVTTSLSTANFNDAIGRAILLVTPNKTPNSQGIWYRRDEPTWHDSTVLTRVCTHVRCSNINNIVDGFSGGQKFLLHLPTFRNFYGHRNQKTEYAARQIAPTYGISATLRPSNILCEFPIGGTSSLLLQWINEIEFTIEYLCY
;
A
#
# COMPACT_ATOMS: atom_id res chain seq x y z
N MET A 1 5.03 8.22 -7.08
CA MET A 1 4.89 9.34 -6.12
C MET A 1 6.29 9.80 -5.73
N CYS A 2 6.45 11.05 -5.33
CA CYS A 2 7.74 11.62 -4.95
C CYS A 2 7.71 12.04 -3.48
N PRO A 3 8.83 11.92 -2.73
CA PRO A 3 8.93 12.42 -1.36
C PRO A 3 8.63 13.92 -1.29
N ARG A 4 7.99 14.38 -0.22
CA ARG A 4 7.53 15.78 -0.04
C ARG A 4 7.95 16.32 1.32
N LYS A 5 8.25 17.63 1.40
CA LYS A 5 8.45 18.36 2.67
C LYS A 5 7.15 18.68 3.42
N TYR A 6 6.01 18.44 2.78
CA TYR A 6 4.67 18.66 3.33
C TYR A 6 3.86 17.41 3.06
N LEU A 7 3.45 16.70 4.12
CA LEU A 7 2.77 15.42 3.99
C LEU A 7 1.39 15.56 3.35
N ILE A 8 0.71 16.69 3.53
CA ILE A 8 -0.55 16.99 2.83
C ILE A 8 -0.43 16.82 1.31
N LYS A 9 0.70 17.25 0.70
CA LYS A 9 0.90 17.11 -0.75
C LYS A 9 1.06 15.65 -1.18
N LEU A 10 1.66 14.82 -0.31
CA LEU A 10 1.81 13.39 -0.56
C LEU A 10 0.46 12.67 -0.40
N GLN A 11 -0.27 13.00 0.67
CA GLN A 11 -1.64 12.57 0.93
C GLN A 11 -2.55 12.89 -0.25
N ASP A 12 -2.65 14.16 -0.66
CA ASP A 12 -3.49 14.60 -1.78
C ASP A 12 -3.17 13.82 -3.06
N THR A 13 -1.89 13.61 -3.35
CA THR A 13 -1.48 12.85 -4.54
C THR A 13 -1.97 11.41 -4.49
N ALA A 14 -1.92 10.78 -3.32
CA ALA A 14 -2.37 9.41 -3.15
C ALA A 14 -3.90 9.27 -3.13
N ILE A 15 -4.58 10.11 -2.34
CA ILE A 15 -6.04 10.13 -2.22
C ILE A 15 -6.69 10.41 -3.57
N ASN A 16 -6.22 11.42 -4.33
CA ASN A 16 -6.76 11.70 -5.66
C ASN A 16 -6.65 10.50 -6.61
N LYS A 17 -5.56 9.73 -6.50
CA LYS A 17 -5.40 8.50 -7.29
C LYS A 17 -6.38 7.41 -6.84
N LEU A 18 -6.55 7.20 -5.54
CA LEU A 18 -7.52 6.24 -5.01
C LEU A 18 -8.97 6.62 -5.38
N HIS A 19 -9.34 7.90 -5.29
CA HIS A 19 -10.65 8.41 -5.72
C HIS A 19 -10.92 8.14 -7.20
N ARG A 20 -9.91 8.34 -8.06
CA ARG A 20 -10.02 7.98 -9.48
C ARG A 20 -10.26 6.47 -9.66
N LEU A 21 -9.56 5.63 -8.91
CA LEU A 21 -9.74 4.17 -8.96
C LEU A 21 -11.13 3.74 -8.45
N LYS A 22 -11.64 4.35 -7.37
CA LYS A 22 -13.00 4.14 -6.86
C LYS A 22 -14.04 4.48 -7.92
N ARG A 23 -13.95 5.67 -8.52
CA ARG A 23 -14.86 6.11 -9.59
C ARG A 23 -14.85 5.16 -10.78
N LEU A 24 -13.67 4.72 -11.21
CA LEU A 24 -13.55 3.76 -12.30
C LEU A 24 -14.24 2.43 -11.95
N LEU A 25 -13.98 1.91 -10.75
CA LEU A 25 -14.59 0.66 -10.27
C LEU A 25 -16.11 0.77 -10.21
N THR A 26 -16.65 1.83 -9.57
CA THR A 26 -18.09 2.02 -9.41
C THR A 26 -18.80 2.15 -10.76
N ASN A 27 -18.23 2.89 -11.71
CA ASN A 27 -18.82 3.05 -13.04
C ASN A 27 -18.88 1.71 -13.79
N THR A 28 -17.77 0.97 -13.82
CA THR A 28 -17.69 -0.30 -14.55
C THR A 28 -18.64 -1.35 -13.97
N LEU A 29 -18.77 -1.43 -12.64
CA LEU A 29 -19.65 -2.42 -12.00
C LEU A 29 -21.14 -2.22 -12.33
N VAL A 30 -21.55 -1.02 -12.76
CA VAL A 30 -22.95 -0.71 -13.07
C VAL A 30 -23.28 -0.96 -14.56
N THR A 31 -22.34 -0.72 -15.48
CA THR A 31 -22.67 -0.55 -16.89
C THR A 31 -21.98 -1.51 -17.86
N SER A 32 -21.04 -2.33 -17.40
CA SER A 32 -20.09 -2.99 -18.30
C SER A 32 -20.30 -4.49 -18.47
N SER A 33 -19.81 -4.99 -19.59
CA SER A 33 -19.75 -6.42 -19.89
C SER A 33 -18.78 -7.18 -18.98
N ASN A 34 -18.89 -8.50 -18.90
CA ASN A 34 -18.01 -9.33 -18.06
C ASN A 34 -16.51 -9.14 -18.38
N SER A 35 -16.15 -8.99 -19.66
CA SER A 35 -14.73 -8.81 -20.06
C SER A 35 -14.18 -7.46 -19.63
N GLU A 36 -14.98 -6.40 -19.73
CA GLU A 36 -14.59 -5.05 -19.31
C GLU A 36 -14.44 -4.98 -17.79
N THR A 37 -15.35 -5.64 -17.06
CA THR A 37 -15.28 -5.78 -15.60
C THR A 37 -13.98 -6.48 -15.18
N GLU A 38 -13.62 -7.59 -15.83
CA GLU A 38 -12.35 -8.30 -15.56
C GLU A 38 -11.11 -7.42 -15.79
N SER A 39 -11.06 -6.69 -16.90
CA SER A 39 -9.96 -5.77 -17.20
C SER A 39 -9.90 -4.61 -16.21
N CYS A 40 -11.05 -4.06 -15.83
CA CYS A 40 -11.13 -3.01 -14.82
C CYS A 40 -10.66 -3.50 -13.45
N LEU A 41 -11.14 -4.67 -12.99
CA LEU A 41 -10.73 -5.25 -11.71
C LEU A 41 -9.23 -5.55 -11.69
N THR A 42 -8.69 -6.07 -12.79
CA THR A 42 -7.24 -6.26 -12.95
C THR A 42 -6.49 -4.93 -12.75
N TYR A 43 -6.88 -3.90 -13.49
CA TYR A 43 -6.24 -2.58 -13.43
C TYR A 43 -6.36 -1.95 -12.04
N VAL A 44 -7.57 -1.90 -11.47
CA VAL A 44 -7.83 -1.27 -10.18
C VAL A 44 -7.08 -2.01 -9.06
N THR A 45 -7.09 -3.35 -9.04
CA THR A 45 -6.38 -4.13 -8.02
C THR A 45 -4.88 -3.86 -8.04
N VAL A 46 -4.27 -3.90 -9.25
CA VAL A 46 -2.84 -3.64 -9.43
C VAL A 46 -2.50 -2.20 -9.03
N GLU A 47 -3.27 -1.23 -9.51
CA GLU A 47 -2.99 0.18 -9.27
C GLU A 47 -3.26 0.60 -7.83
N THR A 48 -4.20 -0.01 -7.13
CA THR A 48 -4.42 0.20 -5.69
C THR A 48 -3.19 -0.23 -4.89
N LEU A 49 -2.66 -1.43 -5.14
CA LEU A 49 -1.45 -1.91 -4.46
C LEU A 49 -0.22 -1.05 -4.81
N ASN A 50 -0.07 -0.68 -6.09
CA ASN A 50 1.00 0.22 -6.52
C ASN A 50 0.89 1.58 -5.85
N THR A 51 -0.31 2.10 -5.66
CA THR A 51 -0.56 3.40 -5.01
C THR A 51 -0.11 3.35 -3.56
N TRP A 52 -0.53 2.32 -2.82
CA TRP A 52 -0.10 2.10 -1.45
C TRP A 52 1.42 1.92 -1.32
N SER A 53 2.01 0.99 -2.09
CA SER A 53 3.46 0.72 -2.07
C SER A 53 4.29 1.98 -2.36
N ASN A 54 3.89 2.77 -3.36
CA ASN A 54 4.57 4.02 -3.70
C ASN A 54 4.35 5.11 -2.63
N PHE A 55 3.18 5.16 -1.99
CA PHE A 55 2.92 6.05 -0.87
C PHE A 55 3.83 5.70 0.30
N SER A 56 3.83 4.45 0.79
CA SER A 56 4.64 4.01 1.94
C SER A 56 6.13 4.28 1.74
N ARG A 57 6.67 3.96 0.56
CA ARG A 57 8.05 4.30 0.18
C ARG A 57 8.29 5.81 0.23
N SER A 58 7.40 6.59 -0.38
CA SER A 58 7.55 8.05 -0.44
C SER A 58 7.36 8.71 0.93
N PHE A 59 6.53 8.13 1.78
CA PHE A 59 6.27 8.59 3.15
C PHE A 59 7.52 8.40 3.99
N TYR A 60 8.11 7.21 4.00
CA TYR A 60 9.39 6.94 4.68
C TYR A 60 10.49 7.93 4.23
N LEU A 61 10.66 8.10 2.92
CA LEU A 61 11.64 9.05 2.38
C LEU A 61 11.27 10.51 2.67
N SER A 62 9.98 10.83 2.81
CA SER A 62 9.57 12.16 3.23
C SER A 62 10.00 12.42 4.65
N CYS A 63 9.83 11.45 5.57
CA CYS A 63 10.25 11.57 6.98
C CYS A 63 11.72 11.97 7.13
N THR A 64 12.62 11.52 6.24
CA THR A 64 14.04 11.91 6.28
C THR A 64 14.29 13.37 5.91
N LEU A 65 13.32 14.05 5.29
CA LEU A 65 13.34 15.49 4.99
C LEU A 65 12.78 16.36 6.12
N GLN A 66 12.40 15.77 7.25
CA GLN A 66 11.69 16.43 8.34
C GLN A 66 10.42 17.17 7.88
N PRO A 67 9.46 16.43 7.28
CA PRO A 67 8.31 17.00 6.64
C PRO A 67 7.36 17.58 7.69
N LYS A 68 6.55 18.57 7.29
CA LYS A 68 5.40 19.02 8.09
C LYS A 68 4.21 18.08 7.85
N THR A 69 3.61 17.59 8.93
CA THR A 69 2.34 16.86 8.92
C THR A 69 1.18 17.77 8.53
N VAL A 70 -0.02 17.20 8.36
CA VAL A 70 -1.24 17.98 8.10
C VAL A 70 -1.59 18.89 9.28
N SER A 71 -1.36 18.43 10.51
CA SER A 71 -1.51 19.25 11.73
C SER A 71 -0.43 20.35 11.89
N GLY A 72 0.57 20.39 11.00
CA GLY A 72 1.64 21.39 11.00
C GLY A 72 2.86 21.02 11.86
N ILE A 73 2.83 19.87 12.54
CA ILE A 73 3.93 19.35 13.33
C ILE A 73 5.05 18.88 12.41
N ARG A 74 6.32 19.12 12.76
CA ARG A 74 7.45 18.56 12.01
C ARG A 74 7.77 17.15 12.50
N VAL A 75 7.79 16.20 11.57
CA VAL A 75 8.36 14.89 11.84
C VAL A 75 9.88 15.03 11.90
N THR A 76 10.53 14.42 12.89
CA THR A 76 11.98 14.40 13.04
C THR A 76 12.47 12.96 13.08
N THR A 77 13.71 12.73 12.64
CA THR A 77 14.40 11.43 12.72
C THR A 77 15.71 11.61 13.47
N SER A 78 16.14 10.61 14.25
CA SER A 78 17.42 10.67 14.96
C SER A 78 18.61 10.32 14.07
N LEU A 79 18.37 9.54 13.02
CA LEU A 79 19.38 9.17 12.04
C LEU A 79 19.34 10.14 10.87
N SER A 80 20.44 10.86 10.66
CA SER A 80 20.63 11.67 9.47
C SER A 80 20.94 10.78 8.26
N THR A 81 20.45 11.21 7.09
CA THR A 81 20.74 10.62 5.79
C THR A 81 21.20 11.75 4.89
N ALA A 82 22.33 11.59 4.18
CA ALA A 82 22.82 12.66 3.32
C ALA A 82 21.92 12.83 2.08
N ASN A 83 21.33 11.74 1.61
CA ASN A 83 20.44 11.72 0.46
C ASN A 83 19.41 10.56 0.55
N PHE A 84 18.52 10.45 -0.43
CA PHE A 84 17.52 9.37 -0.47
C PHE A 84 18.10 7.98 -0.72
N ASN A 85 19.23 7.86 -1.43
CA ASN A 85 19.88 6.57 -1.64
C ASN A 85 20.40 6.01 -0.31
N ASP A 86 20.92 6.85 0.59
CA ASP A 86 21.31 6.43 1.94
C ASP A 86 20.12 5.97 2.78
N ALA A 87 19.00 6.71 2.70
CA ALA A 87 17.77 6.33 3.38
C ALA A 87 17.25 4.96 2.89
N ILE A 88 17.22 4.76 1.56
CA ILE A 88 16.88 3.47 0.97
C ILE A 88 17.86 2.38 1.44
N GLY A 89 19.16 2.67 1.46
CA GLY A 89 20.18 1.72 1.94
C GLY A 89 19.95 1.26 3.37
N ARG A 90 19.59 2.19 4.27
CA ARG A 90 19.22 1.84 5.66
C ARG A 90 18.00 0.92 5.70
N ALA A 91 16.98 1.21 4.92
CA ALA A 91 15.79 0.36 4.83
C ALA A 91 16.11 -1.04 4.28
N ILE A 92 16.96 -1.13 3.25
CA ILE A 92 17.42 -2.40 2.67
C ILE A 92 18.20 -3.21 3.68
N LEU A 93 19.23 -2.64 4.29
CA LEU A 93 20.09 -3.34 5.25
C LEU A 93 19.32 -3.78 6.50
N LEU A 94 18.25 -3.06 6.88
CA LEU A 94 17.39 -3.47 7.97
C LEU A 94 16.63 -4.76 7.66
N VAL A 95 16.17 -4.94 6.41
CA VAL A 95 15.39 -6.11 5.98
C VAL A 95 16.27 -7.24 5.46
N THR A 96 17.40 -6.90 4.83
CA THR A 96 18.33 -7.84 4.21
C THR A 96 19.78 -7.40 4.49
N PRO A 97 20.34 -7.74 5.68
CA PRO A 97 21.61 -7.21 6.16
C PRO A 97 22.84 -7.49 5.27
N ASN A 98 22.77 -8.54 4.45
CA ASN A 98 23.89 -9.00 3.63
C ASN A 98 23.91 -8.38 2.22
N LYS A 99 22.98 -7.46 1.92
CA LYS A 99 22.96 -6.79 0.61
C LYS A 99 24.00 -5.68 0.57
N THR A 100 24.55 -5.47 -0.62
CA THR A 100 25.51 -4.40 -0.89
C THR A 100 25.02 -3.53 -2.05
N PRO A 101 25.34 -2.23 -2.06
CA PRO A 101 25.07 -1.38 -3.21
C PRO A 101 25.95 -1.79 -4.40
N ASN A 102 25.65 -1.27 -5.58
CA ASN A 102 26.50 -1.47 -6.75
C ASN A 102 27.86 -0.74 -6.62
N SER A 103 28.71 -0.89 -7.63
CA SER A 103 30.05 -0.25 -7.65
C SER A 103 30.04 1.27 -7.57
N GLN A 104 28.89 1.93 -7.79
CA GLN A 104 28.71 3.38 -7.67
C GLN A 104 28.10 3.77 -6.31
N GLY A 105 27.89 2.83 -5.39
CA GLY A 105 27.23 3.08 -4.10
C GLY A 105 25.71 3.23 -4.20
N ILE A 106 25.10 2.87 -5.34
CA ILE A 106 23.66 3.01 -5.58
C ILE A 106 22.95 1.68 -5.28
N TRP A 107 21.85 1.77 -4.53
CA TRP A 107 20.98 0.64 -4.24
C TRP A 107 19.99 0.40 -5.37
N TYR A 108 19.81 -0.86 -5.77
CA TYR A 108 18.82 -1.17 -6.81
C TYR A 108 17.40 -1.21 -6.24
N ARG A 109 16.44 -0.76 -7.06
CA ARG A 109 15.01 -0.81 -6.71
C ARG A 109 14.52 -2.22 -6.37
N ARG A 110 15.09 -3.25 -6.99
CA ARG A 110 14.74 -4.66 -6.72
C ARG A 110 15.21 -5.17 -5.35
N ASP A 111 16.18 -4.49 -4.75
CA ASP A 111 16.69 -4.81 -3.41
C ASP A 111 15.90 -4.08 -2.32
N GLU A 112 15.06 -3.11 -2.69
CA GLU A 112 14.21 -2.38 -1.75
C GLU A 112 13.24 -3.31 -1.02
N PRO A 113 12.87 -2.98 0.23
CA PRO A 113 11.86 -3.72 0.97
C PRO A 113 10.50 -3.78 0.27
N THR A 114 9.69 -4.74 0.71
CA THR A 114 8.30 -4.87 0.31
C THR A 114 7.46 -3.72 0.89
N TRP A 115 7.48 -2.55 0.24
CA TRP A 115 6.87 -1.32 0.77
C TRP A 115 5.35 -1.36 1.01
N HIS A 116 4.65 -2.34 0.45
CA HIS A 116 3.23 -2.53 0.74
C HIS A 116 2.97 -3.24 2.09
N ASP A 117 4.00 -3.84 2.68
CA ASP A 117 3.92 -4.45 4.01
C ASP A 117 4.02 -3.36 5.09
N SER A 118 3.00 -3.23 5.94
CA SER A 118 3.00 -2.26 7.04
C SER A 118 4.08 -2.55 8.07
N THR A 119 4.44 -3.82 8.28
CA THR A 119 5.50 -4.19 9.23
C THR A 119 6.85 -3.65 8.79
N VAL A 120 7.10 -3.61 7.47
CA VAL A 120 8.29 -2.99 6.89
C VAL A 120 8.29 -1.50 7.19
N LEU A 121 7.18 -0.79 6.92
CA LEU A 121 7.11 0.66 7.15
C LEU A 121 7.33 1.01 8.63
N THR A 122 6.62 0.34 9.53
CA THR A 122 6.78 0.53 10.98
C THR A 122 8.21 0.24 11.41
N ARG A 123 8.80 -0.86 10.95
CA ARG A 123 10.17 -1.25 11.32
C ARG A 123 11.21 -0.24 10.84
N VAL A 124 11.12 0.26 9.61
CA VAL A 124 12.08 1.27 9.10
C VAL A 124 11.90 2.61 9.80
N CYS A 125 10.66 3.03 10.10
CA CYS A 125 10.38 4.28 10.80
C CYS A 125 10.81 4.22 12.28
N THR A 126 10.62 3.08 12.95
CA THR A 126 11.16 2.84 14.30
C THR A 126 12.68 2.87 14.30
N HIS A 127 13.32 2.24 13.31
CA HIS A 127 14.78 2.19 13.23
C HIS A 127 15.42 3.58 13.09
N VAL A 128 14.81 4.48 12.31
CA VAL A 128 15.25 5.89 12.19
C VAL A 128 14.72 6.81 13.29
N ARG A 129 13.96 6.26 14.23
CA ARG A 129 13.29 6.96 15.34
C ARG A 129 12.46 8.16 14.85
N CYS A 130 11.54 7.91 13.91
CA CYS A 130 10.55 8.91 13.52
C CYS A 130 9.75 9.39 14.74
N SER A 131 9.62 10.71 14.92
CA SER A 131 8.87 11.27 16.06
C SER A 131 7.37 10.97 16.03
N ASN A 132 6.81 10.69 14.85
CA ASN A 132 5.41 10.31 14.67
C ASN A 132 5.19 8.79 14.67
N ILE A 133 6.07 8.00 15.29
CA ILE A 133 5.96 6.54 15.27
C ILE A 133 4.65 6.03 15.88
N ASN A 134 4.13 6.71 16.90
CA ASN A 134 2.84 6.35 17.50
C ASN A 134 1.70 6.47 16.48
N ASN A 135 1.63 7.58 15.72
CA ASN A 135 0.67 7.73 14.64
C ASN A 135 0.80 6.61 13.59
N ILE A 136 2.02 6.17 13.30
CA ILE A 136 2.27 5.07 12.35
C ILE A 136 1.70 3.75 12.90
N VAL A 137 2.00 3.43 14.16
CA VAL A 137 1.52 2.21 14.82
C VAL A 137 -0.01 2.23 14.96
N ASP A 138 -0.57 3.34 15.41
CA ASP A 138 -2.00 3.52 15.61
C ASP A 138 -2.76 3.45 14.28
N GLY A 139 -2.20 4.02 13.21
CA GLY A 139 -2.76 3.91 11.86
C GLY A 139 -2.92 2.46 11.41
N PHE A 140 -2.01 1.57 11.82
CA PHE A 140 -2.03 0.14 11.50
C PHE A 140 -2.77 -0.74 12.53
N SER A 141 -3.17 -0.19 13.67
CA SER A 141 -3.77 -0.94 14.79
C SER A 141 -5.14 -1.56 14.46
N GLY A 142 -5.84 -1.05 13.45
CA GLY A 142 -7.17 -1.52 13.02
C GLY A 142 -7.24 -2.89 12.35
N GLY A 143 -6.17 -3.70 12.38
CA GLY A 143 -6.19 -5.06 11.83
C GLY A 143 -6.34 -5.08 10.30
N GLN A 144 -5.43 -4.36 9.62
CA GLN A 144 -5.45 -4.12 8.17
C GLN A 144 -5.17 -5.38 7.32
N LYS A 145 -6.07 -6.36 7.36
CA LYS A 145 -5.97 -7.61 6.58
C LYS A 145 -5.81 -7.33 5.08
N PHE A 146 -6.33 -6.22 4.57
CA PHE A 146 -6.20 -5.83 3.17
C PHE A 146 -4.73 -5.72 2.73
N LEU A 147 -3.82 -5.30 3.60
CA LEU A 147 -2.39 -5.18 3.28
C LEU A 147 -1.74 -6.52 3.01
N LEU A 148 -2.23 -7.58 3.65
CA LEU A 148 -1.77 -8.95 3.46
C LEU A 148 -2.47 -9.62 2.27
N HIS A 149 -3.73 -9.28 2.03
CA HIS A 149 -4.59 -9.95 1.07
C HIS A 149 -4.51 -9.37 -0.35
N LEU A 150 -4.43 -8.04 -0.49
CA LEU A 150 -4.37 -7.36 -1.77
C LEU A 150 -3.18 -7.84 -2.66
N PRO A 151 -1.96 -8.09 -2.12
CA PRO A 151 -0.87 -8.67 -2.91
C PRO A 151 -1.22 -10.02 -3.54
N THR A 152 -2.01 -10.86 -2.87
CA THR A 152 -2.43 -12.17 -3.39
C THR A 152 -3.34 -12.01 -4.61
N PHE A 153 -4.30 -11.10 -4.57
CA PHE A 153 -5.16 -10.80 -5.73
C PHE A 153 -4.38 -10.15 -6.88
N ARG A 154 -3.44 -9.24 -6.57
CA ARG A 154 -2.53 -8.69 -7.59
C ARG A 154 -1.71 -9.79 -8.25
N ASN A 155 -1.20 -10.76 -7.48
CA ASN A 155 -0.41 -11.87 -8.02
C ASN A 155 -1.27 -12.81 -8.88
N PHE A 156 -2.53 -13.05 -8.49
CA PHE A 156 -3.48 -13.71 -9.37
C PHE A 156 -3.62 -12.98 -10.71
N TYR A 157 -3.83 -11.66 -10.73
CA TYR A 157 -3.95 -10.95 -12.00
C TYR A 157 -2.65 -10.90 -12.81
N GLY A 158 -1.49 -10.94 -12.16
CA GLY A 158 -0.18 -10.95 -12.82
C GLY A 158 0.19 -12.28 -13.46
N HIS A 159 -0.33 -13.41 -12.97
CA HIS A 159 0.05 -14.75 -13.42
C HIS A 159 -1.10 -15.60 -13.95
N ARG A 160 -2.32 -15.43 -13.41
CA ARG A 160 -3.56 -16.11 -13.78
C ARG A 160 -3.44 -17.63 -13.87
N ASN A 161 -2.71 -18.24 -12.94
CA ASN A 161 -2.58 -19.69 -12.85
C ASN A 161 -3.35 -20.27 -11.65
N GLN A 162 -3.58 -21.58 -11.68
CA GLN A 162 -4.36 -22.30 -10.67
C GLN A 162 -3.84 -22.10 -9.24
N LYS A 163 -2.52 -22.00 -9.05
CA LYS A 163 -1.92 -21.78 -7.73
C LYS A 163 -2.28 -20.40 -7.18
N THR A 164 -2.11 -19.35 -7.98
CA THR A 164 -2.45 -17.97 -7.58
C THR A 164 -3.95 -17.76 -7.43
N GLU A 165 -4.75 -18.43 -8.26
CA GLU A 165 -6.21 -18.44 -8.15
C GLU A 165 -6.65 -19.09 -6.85
N TYR A 166 -6.13 -20.29 -6.55
CA TYR A 166 -6.42 -20.99 -5.30
C TYR A 166 -6.06 -20.12 -4.09
N ALA A 167 -4.87 -19.50 -4.08
CA ALA A 167 -4.44 -18.63 -3.00
C ALA A 167 -5.41 -17.45 -2.78
N ALA A 168 -5.87 -16.80 -3.86
CA ALA A 168 -6.87 -15.73 -3.77
C ALA A 168 -8.23 -16.24 -3.27
N ARG A 169 -8.66 -17.43 -3.71
CA ARG A 169 -9.91 -18.06 -3.25
C ARG A 169 -9.88 -18.40 -1.76
N GLN A 170 -8.74 -18.81 -1.22
CA GLN A 170 -8.60 -19.11 0.22
C GLN A 170 -8.71 -17.87 1.11
N ILE A 171 -8.63 -16.65 0.56
CA ILE A 171 -8.84 -15.42 1.32
C ILE A 171 -10.34 -15.15 1.53
N ALA A 172 -11.21 -15.56 0.61
CA ALA A 172 -12.63 -15.23 0.62
C ALA A 172 -13.35 -15.53 1.96
N PRO A 173 -13.13 -16.69 2.62
CA PRO A 173 -13.79 -17.01 3.89
C PRO A 173 -13.46 -16.03 5.03
N THR A 174 -12.30 -15.36 4.99
CA THR A 174 -11.91 -14.37 6.01
C THR A 174 -12.79 -13.12 6.01
N TYR A 175 -13.52 -12.91 4.90
CA TYR A 175 -14.52 -11.86 4.71
C TYR A 175 -15.96 -12.40 4.70
N GLY A 176 -16.12 -13.71 4.94
CA GLY A 176 -17.41 -14.40 4.86
C GLY A 176 -17.93 -14.59 3.43
N ILE A 177 -17.04 -14.59 2.45
CA ILE A 177 -17.35 -14.77 1.03
C ILE A 177 -17.04 -16.22 0.64
N SER A 178 -17.83 -16.81 -0.26
CA SER A 178 -17.60 -18.19 -0.70
C SER A 178 -16.26 -18.35 -1.44
N ALA A 179 -15.46 -19.32 -1.01
CA ALA A 179 -14.23 -19.71 -1.69
C ALA A 179 -14.46 -20.47 -3.02
N THR A 180 -15.71 -20.74 -3.42
CA THR A 180 -16.01 -21.36 -4.73
C THR A 180 -16.00 -20.35 -5.88
N LEU A 181 -16.09 -19.07 -5.56
CA LEU A 181 -16.12 -17.98 -6.53
C LEU A 181 -14.74 -17.79 -7.19
N ARG A 182 -14.76 -17.24 -8.41
CA ARG A 182 -13.53 -16.75 -9.06
C ARG A 182 -13.00 -15.53 -8.31
N PRO A 183 -11.68 -15.26 -8.32
CA PRO A 183 -11.10 -14.11 -7.62
C PRO A 183 -11.74 -12.77 -7.99
N SER A 184 -12.09 -12.56 -9.26
CA SER A 184 -12.75 -11.33 -9.71
C SER A 184 -14.15 -11.16 -9.09
N ASN A 185 -14.93 -12.23 -9.02
CA ASN A 185 -16.22 -12.22 -8.32
C ASN A 185 -16.03 -11.94 -6.83
N ILE A 186 -15.04 -12.55 -6.17
CA ILE A 186 -14.73 -12.31 -4.75
C ILE A 186 -14.48 -10.81 -4.48
N LEU A 187 -13.77 -10.11 -5.37
CA LEU A 187 -13.50 -8.68 -5.23
C LEU A 187 -14.75 -7.80 -5.40
N CYS A 188 -15.76 -8.29 -6.12
CA CYS A 188 -17.04 -7.62 -6.31
C CYS A 188 -18.07 -7.92 -5.21
N GLU A 189 -17.91 -9.04 -4.50
CA GLU A 189 -18.80 -9.47 -3.43
C GLU A 189 -18.75 -8.55 -2.21
N PHE A 190 -19.83 -8.62 -1.43
CA PHE A 190 -20.00 -7.86 -0.20
C PHE A 190 -19.53 -8.71 1.00
N PRO A 191 -18.49 -8.29 1.74
CA PRO A 191 -18.12 -8.90 3.02
C PRO A 191 -19.27 -8.91 4.01
N ILE A 192 -19.24 -9.84 4.98
CA ILE A 192 -20.24 -9.88 6.07
C ILE A 192 -20.29 -8.52 6.80
N GLY A 193 -21.48 -7.94 6.88
CA GLY A 193 -21.71 -6.62 7.50
C GLY A 193 -21.22 -5.42 6.67
N GLY A 194 -20.69 -5.67 5.47
CA GLY A 194 -20.19 -4.65 4.55
C GLY A 194 -21.29 -4.02 3.71
N THR A 195 -21.14 -2.73 3.41
CA THR A 195 -22.06 -1.96 2.54
C THR A 195 -21.55 -1.74 1.12
N SER A 196 -20.35 -2.24 0.82
CA SER A 196 -19.68 -2.09 -0.48
C SER A 196 -18.88 -3.33 -0.84
N SER A 197 -18.49 -3.44 -2.10
CA SER A 197 -17.65 -4.55 -2.58
C SER A 197 -16.31 -4.60 -1.84
N LEU A 198 -15.74 -5.80 -1.72
CA LEU A 198 -14.49 -6.04 -1.00
C LEU A 198 -13.35 -5.12 -1.48
N LEU A 199 -13.18 -4.97 -2.79
CA LEU A 199 -12.14 -4.11 -3.35
C LEU A 199 -12.36 -2.63 -3.02
N LEU A 200 -13.62 -2.17 -3.00
CA LEU A 200 -13.95 -0.79 -2.63
C LEU A 200 -13.68 -0.54 -1.14
N GLN A 201 -13.99 -1.51 -0.27
CA GLN A 201 -13.64 -1.44 1.15
C GLN A 201 -12.14 -1.30 1.36
N TRP A 202 -11.33 -2.13 0.68
CA TRP A 202 -9.87 -2.02 0.78
C TRP A 202 -9.33 -0.68 0.30
N ILE A 203 -9.89 -0.11 -0.76
CA ILE A 203 -9.49 1.23 -1.21
C ILE A 203 -9.82 2.29 -0.15
N ASN A 204 -10.99 2.21 0.50
CA ASN A 204 -11.36 3.11 1.58
C ASN A 204 -10.44 2.94 2.80
N GLU A 205 -10.11 1.71 3.18
CA GLU A 205 -9.17 1.44 4.29
C GLU A 205 -7.77 2.02 4.01
N ILE A 206 -7.29 1.95 2.77
CA ILE A 206 -6.04 2.62 2.36
C ILE A 206 -6.17 4.14 2.49
N GLU A 207 -7.28 4.72 2.04
CA GLU A 207 -7.54 6.16 2.14
C GLU A 207 -7.45 6.63 3.60
N PHE A 208 -8.19 5.99 4.50
CA PHE A 208 -8.15 6.29 5.94
C PHE A 208 -6.74 6.11 6.54
N THR A 209 -6.04 5.05 6.15
CA THR A 209 -4.67 4.81 6.63
C THR A 209 -3.73 5.93 6.21
N ILE A 210 -3.81 6.37 4.95
CA ILE A 210 -2.97 7.46 4.42
C ILE A 210 -3.23 8.77 5.15
N GLU A 211 -4.50 9.10 5.39
CA GLU A 211 -4.89 10.29 6.15
C GLU A 211 -4.30 10.26 7.57
N TYR A 212 -4.45 9.13 8.25
CA TYR A 212 -3.96 8.94 9.61
C TYR A 212 -2.43 9.07 9.70
N LEU A 213 -1.70 8.49 8.73
CA LEU A 213 -0.24 8.56 8.68
C LEU A 213 0.28 9.98 8.44
N CYS A 214 -0.48 10.82 7.73
CA CYS A 214 -0.05 12.16 7.35
C CYS A 214 -0.44 13.25 8.37
N TYR A 215 -1.34 12.95 9.31
CA TYR A 215 -1.85 13.89 10.31
C TYR A 215 -0.83 14.25 11.39
#